data_AF-A0A957J7C9-F1
#
_entry.id   AF-A0A957J7C9-F1
#
_cell.length_a   1.000
_cell.length_b   1.000
_cell.length_c   1.000
_cell.angle_alpha   90.00
_cell.angle_beta   90.00
_cell.angle_gamma   90.00
#
_symmetry.space_group_name_H-M   'P 1'
#
loop_
_entity.id
_entity.type
_entity.pdbx_description
1 polymer ?
#
loop_
_entity_poly.entity_id
_entity_poly.type
_entity_poly.pdbx_seq_one_letter_code
_entity_poly.pdbx_strand_id
1 'polypeptide(L)' 'MSNIISAVYRPKLADKSPDEAEAALYEYVTRLKQIPGFLYYRILKPIAPDDAYAVLTFWQSRRHYRAAMKQYE' A
#
# COMPACT_ATOMS: atom_id res chain seq x y z
N MET A 1 -6.05 -22.61 9.63
CA MET A 1 -6.17 -21.24 10.16
C MET A 1 -5.71 -20.26 9.10
N SER A 2 -6.50 -19.24 8.77
CA SER A 2 -6.08 -18.20 7.83
C SER A 2 -5.19 -17.20 8.57
N ASN A 3 -3.90 -17.11 8.20
CA ASN A 3 -2.96 -16.18 8.81
C ASN A 3 -2.98 -14.85 8.04
N ILE A 4 -4.01 -14.06 8.30
CA ILE A 4 -4.10 -12.69 7.77
C ILE A 4 -2.84 -11.94 8.20
N ILE A 5 -2.21 -11.25 7.26
CA ILE A 5 -1.06 -10.39 7.54
C ILE A 5 -1.37 -8.95 7.17
N SER A 6 -0.66 -8.02 7.81
CA SER A 6 -0.55 -6.65 7.36
C SER A 6 0.84 -6.38 6.76
N ALA A 7 0.91 -5.43 5.84
CA ALA A 7 2.16 -4.92 5.27
C ALA A 7 2.08 -3.40 5.12
N VAL A 8 3.20 -2.72 5.37
CA VAL A 8 3.32 -1.27 5.25
C VAL A 8 4.25 -0.95 4.09
N TYR A 9 3.75 -0.22 3.10
CA TYR A 9 4.52 0.33 2.00
C TYR A 9 4.75 1.82 2.22
N ARG A 10 5.99 2.28 2.11
CA ARG A 10 6.39 3.69 2.25
C ARG A 10 7.03 4.16 0.94
N PRO A 11 6.26 4.75 0.02
CA PRO A 11 6.80 5.27 -1.22
C PRO A 11 7.62 6.54 -0.99
N LYS A 12 8.63 6.75 -1.83
CA LYS A 12 9.36 8.02 -1.89
C LYS A 12 8.54 9.01 -2.73
N LEU A 13 7.85 9.93 -2.07
CA LEU A 13 7.00 10.95 -2.70
C LEU A 13 7.45 12.38 -2.36
N ALA A 14 8.70 12.57 -1.93
CA ALA A 14 9.22 13.84 -1.40
C ALA A 14 9.10 15.02 -2.39
N ASP A 15 9.15 14.73 -3.70
CA ASP A 15 9.09 15.76 -4.75
C ASP A 15 7.68 16.03 -5.29
N LYS A 16 6.64 15.37 -4.75
CA LYS A 16 5.25 15.49 -5.22
C LYS A 16 4.44 16.41 -4.32
N SER A 17 3.52 17.16 -4.91
CA SER A 17 2.47 17.84 -4.13
C SER A 17 1.58 16.82 -3.41
N PRO A 18 0.88 17.21 -2.32
CA PRO A 18 -0.02 16.30 -1.60
C PRO A 18 -1.07 15.64 -2.50
N ASP A 19 -1.65 16.37 -3.45
CA ASP A 19 -2.66 15.83 -4.38
C ASP A 19 -2.06 14.80 -5.34
N GLU A 20 -0.87 15.07 -5.90
CA GLU A 20 -0.18 14.11 -6.77
C GLU A 20 0.29 12.87 -6.00
N ALA A 21 0.73 13.04 -4.75
CA ALA A 21 1.09 11.96 -3.87
C ALA A 21 -0.13 11.07 -3.60
N GLU A 22 -1.26 11.66 -3.21
CA GLU A 22 -2.49 10.91 -2.94
C GLU A 22 -3.03 10.21 -4.19
N ALA A 23 -3.04 10.88 -5.35
CA ALA A 23 -3.43 10.27 -6.61
C ALA A 23 -2.58 9.04 -6.96
N ALA A 24 -1.25 9.13 -6.81
CA ALA A 24 -0.34 8.01 -7.04
C ALA A 24 -0.59 6.85 -6.07
N LEU A 25 -0.89 7.14 -4.80
CA LEU A 25 -1.23 6.14 -3.80
C LEU A 25 -2.57 5.46 -4.12
N TYR A 26 -3.58 6.22 -4.55
CA TYR A 26 -4.87 5.69 -4.96
C TYR A 26 -4.76 4.78 -6.19
N GLU A 27 -3.93 5.15 -7.17
CA GLU A 27 -3.66 4.29 -8.33
C GLU A 27 -2.96 3.00 -7.91
N TYR A 28 -1.95 3.09 -7.04
CA TYR A 28 -1.25 1.94 -6.47
C TYR A 28 -2.21 0.96 -5.78
N VAL A 29 -3.05 1.43 -4.85
CA VAL A 29 -3.99 0.55 -4.13
C VAL A 29 -5.11 0.02 -5.03
N THR A 30 -5.53 0.77 -6.05
CA THR A 30 -6.53 0.30 -7.02
C THR A 30 -6.05 -0.94 -7.76
N ARG A 31 -4.76 -0.99 -8.11
CA ARG A 31 -4.16 -2.19 -8.70
C ARG A 31 -4.06 -3.34 -7.69
N LEU A 32 -3.65 -3.07 -6.45
CA LEU A 32 -3.57 -4.12 -5.41
C LEU A 32 -4.92 -4.78 -5.12
N LYS A 33 -6.03 -4.02 -5.17
CA LYS A 33 -7.39 -4.53 -4.98
C LYS A 33 -7.77 -5.65 -5.96
N GLN A 34 -7.12 -5.73 -7.11
CA GLN A 34 -7.39 -6.75 -8.14
C GLN A 34 -6.63 -8.06 -7.88
N ILE A 35 -5.71 -8.08 -6.90
CA ILE A 35 -4.82 -9.22 -6.67
C ILE A 35 -5.49 -10.22 -5.71
N PRO A 36 -5.49 -11.53 -6.05
CA PRO A 36 -6.03 -12.56 -5.18
C PRO A 36 -5.44 -12.51 -3.76
N GLY A 37 -6.34 -12.50 -2.78
CA GLY A 37 -6.00 -12.48 -1.36
C GLY A 37 -5.76 -11.09 -0.78
N PHE A 38 -5.94 -10.01 -1.53
CA PHE A 38 -6.08 -8.67 -0.97
C PHE A 38 -7.38 -8.56 -0.16
N LEU A 39 -7.34 -7.86 0.98
CA LEU A 39 -8.50 -7.69 1.86
C LEU A 39 -8.88 -6.23 2.05
N TYR A 40 -7.91 -5.40 2.39
CA TYR A 40 -8.16 -4.04 2.85
C TYR A 40 -6.93 -3.16 2.75
N TYR A 41 -7.12 -1.84 2.67
CA TYR A 41 -6.04 -0.86 2.81
C TYR A 41 -6.46 0.38 3.58
N ARG A 42 -5.45 1.09 4.10
CA ARG A 42 -5.53 2.47 4.56
C ARG A 42 -4.34 3.26 4.01
N ILE A 43 -4.62 4.42 3.44
CA ILE A 43 -3.60 5.44 3.20
C ILE A 43 -3.43 6.21 4.51
N LEU A 44 -2.18 6.29 4.97
CA LEU A 44 -1.77 7.02 6.16
C LEU A 44 -1.15 8.33 5.68
N LYS A 45 -1.82 9.45 5.98
CA LYS A 45 -1.34 10.79 5.64
C LYS A 45 -0.32 11.26 6.67
N PRO A 46 0.73 12.00 6.26
CA PRO A 46 1.65 12.62 7.20
C PRO A 46 0.93 13.66 8.07
N ILE A 47 1.29 13.73 9.35
CA ILE A 47 0.71 14.72 10.29
C ILE A 47 1.77 15.71 10.78
N ALA A 48 3.06 15.37 10.66
CA ALA A 48 4.19 16.25 10.88
C ALA A 48 5.00 16.45 9.58
N PRO A 49 5.80 17.54 9.46
CA PRO A 49 6.61 17.81 8.26
C PRO A 49 7.60 16.70 7.88
N ASP A 50 8.10 15.96 8.88
CA ASP A 50 9.05 14.87 8.69
C ASP A 50 8.38 13.50 8.43
N ASP A 51 7.05 13.44 8.50
CA ASP A 51 6.32 12.22 8.22
C ASP A 51 6.21 11.97 6.71
N ALA A 52 6.29 10.70 6.33
CA ALA A 52 6.02 10.27 4.96
C ALA A 52 4.65 9.61 4.85
N TYR A 53 4.03 9.74 3.67
CA TYR A 53 2.89 8.91 3.33
C TYR A 53 3.23 7.42 3.44
N ALA A 54 2.25 6.64 3.90
CA ALA A 54 2.35 5.19 3.91
C ALA A 54 1.04 4.53 3.49
N VAL A 55 1.13 3.30 2.99
CA VAL A 55 -0.02 2.45 2.69
C VAL A 55 0.06 1.22 3.57
N LEU A 56 -0.91 1.08 4.47
CA LEU A 56 -1.15 -0.14 5.21
C LEU A 56 -2.07 -1.03 4.39
N THR A 57 -1.68 -2.28 4.15
CA THR A 57 -2.47 -3.27 3.41
C THR A 57 -2.66 -4.54 4.23
N PHE A 58 -3.78 -5.22 4.03
CA PHE A 58 -4.11 -6.49 4.67
C PHE A 58 -4.32 -7.57 3.62
N TRP A 59 -3.80 -8.75 3.91
CA TRP A 59 -3.78 -9.88 2.98
C TRP A 59 -4.18 -11.16 3.69
N GLN A 60 -4.90 -12.04 2.99
CA GLN A 60 -5.31 -13.35 3.50
C GLN A 60 -4.13 -14.23 3.93
N SER A 61 -2.95 -14.06 3.31
CA SER A 61 -1.74 -14.78 3.70
C SER A 61 -0.47 -14.08 3.23
N ARG A 62 0.66 -14.44 3.84
CA ARG A 62 2.00 -14.03 3.37
C ARG A 62 2.30 -14.46 1.93
N ARG A 63 1.74 -15.59 1.47
CA ARG A 63 1.90 -16.07 0.09
C ARG A 63 1.23 -15.11 -0.91
N HIS A 64 0.02 -14.65 -0.61
CA HIS A 64 -0.71 -13.70 -1.46
C HIS A 64 0.04 -12.37 -1.57
N TYR A 65 0.54 -11.85 -0.45
CA TYR A 65 1.35 -10.64 -0.46
C TYR A 65 2.63 -10.78 -1.31
N ARG A 66 3.37 -11.89 -1.16
CA ARG A 66 4.58 -12.13 -1.96
C ARG A 66 4.28 -12.25 -3.46
N ALA A 67 3.17 -12.90 -3.82
CA ALA A 67 2.73 -12.96 -5.21
C ALA A 67 2.40 -11.57 -5.75
N ALA A 68 1.74 -10.73 -4.95
CA ALA A 68 1.49 -9.34 -5.29
C ALA A 68 2.79 -8.58 -5.55
N MET A 69 3.78 -8.65 -4.65
CA MET A 69 5.03 -7.87 -4.80
C MET A 69 5.86 -8.28 -6.02
N LYS A 70 5.84 -9.57 -6.41
CA LYS A 70 6.51 -10.04 -7.62
C LYS A 70 5.93 -9.49 -8.93
N GLN A 71 4.67 -9.04 -8.92
CA GLN A 71 4.05 -8.39 -10.08
C GLN A 71 4.49 -6.92 -10.25
N TYR A 72 5.24 -6.36 -9.29
CA TYR A 72 5.69 -4.95 -9.29
C TYR A 72 7.22 -4.80 -9.31
N GLU A 73 7.99 -5.90 -9.38
CA GLU A 73 9.41 -5.88 -9.79
C GLU A 73 9.49 -5.77 -11.31
#